data_AF-A0A1F8TEP7-F1
#
_entry.id   AF-A0A1F8TEP7-F1
#
_cell.length_a   1.000
_cell.length_b   1.000
_cell.length_c   1.000
_cell.angle_alpha   90.00
_cell.angle_beta   90.00
_cell.angle_gamma   90.00
#
_symmetry.space_group_name_H-M   'P 1'
#
loop_
_entity.id
_entity.type
_entity.pdbx_description
1 polymer ?
#
loop_
_entity_poly.entity_id
_entity_poly.type
_entity_poly.pdbx_seq_one_letter_code
_entity_poly.pdbx_strand_id
1 'polypeptide(L)'
;MPGADLLATVGDRRISTITGPQPAFAGHIFGTFASSDEVYAWYEAELSRLGWSKDRAFGRSTVELENREYCRPGSGARFRLAIKDKDRAFREELYKGRDYVTVFDARLMAVPMNAPCP
;
A
#
# COMPACT_ATOMS: atom_id res chain seq x y z
N MET A 1 -9.72 -4.97 -0.34
CA MET A 1 -10.35 -6.30 -0.20
C MET A 1 -11.72 -6.17 0.47
N PRO A 2 -12.70 -7.04 0.16
CA PRO A 2 -13.97 -7.09 0.89
C PRO A 2 -13.76 -7.34 2.38
N GLY A 3 -14.54 -6.68 3.23
CA GLY A 3 -14.54 -6.90 4.69
C GLY A 3 -13.37 -6.27 5.46
N ALA A 4 -12.45 -5.55 4.81
CA ALA A 4 -11.42 -4.79 5.52
C ALA A 4 -11.96 -3.45 6.02
N ASP A 5 -11.56 -3.08 7.23
CA ASP A 5 -11.91 -1.82 7.88
C ASP A 5 -10.88 -0.73 7.52
N LEU A 6 -11.35 0.45 7.11
CA LEU A 6 -10.48 1.61 6.92
C LEU A 6 -10.04 2.17 8.28
N LEU A 7 -8.74 2.18 8.52
CA LEU A 7 -8.14 2.69 9.75
C LEU A 7 -7.65 4.12 9.58
N ALA A 8 -6.94 4.43 8.49
CA ALA A 8 -6.47 5.77 8.18
C ALA A 8 -6.26 6.01 6.68
N THR A 9 -6.30 7.27 6.26
CA THR A 9 -5.88 7.72 4.93
C THR A 9 -4.44 8.24 5.00
N VAL A 10 -3.60 7.85 4.04
CA VAL A 10 -2.17 8.16 3.99
C VAL A 10 -1.89 8.95 2.71
N GLY A 11 -1.15 10.06 2.81
CA GLY A 11 -0.80 10.86 1.64
C GLY A 11 -1.77 12.00 1.27
N ASP A 12 -2.67 12.39 2.18
CA ASP A 12 -3.49 13.61 2.07
C ASP A 12 -2.61 14.90 2.16
N ARG A 13 -1.42 14.82 2.75
CA ARG A 13 -0.47 15.96 2.77
C ARG A 13 0.29 16.08 1.46
N ARG A 14 -0.08 17.08 0.67
CA ARG A 14 0.66 17.54 -0.53
C ARG A 14 2.02 18.13 -0.13
N ILE A 15 3.08 17.74 -0.83
CA ILE A 15 4.40 18.37 -0.69
C ILE A 15 4.46 19.51 -1.71
N SER A 16 4.86 20.71 -1.27
CA SER A 16 5.05 21.83 -2.20
C SER A 16 6.33 21.60 -3.01
N THR A 17 6.21 21.49 -4.33
CA THR A 17 7.35 21.45 -5.26
C THR A 17 7.38 22.73 -6.09
N ILE A 18 8.46 22.96 -6.87
CA ILE A 18 8.57 24.12 -7.79
C ILE A 18 7.47 24.13 -8.87
N THR A 19 6.84 22.98 -9.12
CA THR A 19 5.73 22.84 -10.06
C THR A 19 4.35 22.81 -9.38
N GLY A 20 4.30 23.04 -8.06
CA GLY A 20 3.07 23.11 -7.26
C GLY A 20 2.91 21.96 -6.25
N PRO A 21 1.81 21.94 -5.47
CA PRO A 21 1.55 20.89 -4.50
C PRO A 21 1.34 19.53 -5.17
N GLN A 22 2.23 18.56 -4.94
CA GLN A 22 2.11 17.20 -5.47
C GLN A 22 1.97 16.17 -4.33
N PRO A 23 0.99 15.25 -4.40
CA PRO A 23 0.99 14.07 -3.54
C PRO A 23 2.07 13.10 -4.03
N ALA A 24 3.11 12.87 -3.22
CA ALA A 24 4.14 11.88 -3.55
C ALA A 24 3.59 10.44 -3.54
N PHE A 25 2.53 10.21 -2.77
CA PHE A 25 1.79 8.96 -2.70
C PHE A 25 0.38 9.24 -2.17
N ALA A 26 -0.57 8.38 -2.50
CA ALA A 26 -1.93 8.37 -1.96
C ALA A 26 -2.33 6.94 -1.63
N GLY A 27 -2.85 6.71 -0.42
CA GLY A 27 -3.14 5.36 0.04
C GLY A 27 -3.96 5.33 1.31
N HIS A 28 -4.13 4.12 1.83
CA HIS A 28 -4.96 3.85 2.99
C HIS A 28 -4.33 2.73 3.82
N ILE A 29 -4.51 2.82 5.12
CA ILE A 29 -4.21 1.77 6.08
C ILE A 29 -5.52 1.07 6.42
N PHE A 30 -5.51 -0.24 6.33
CA PHE A 30 -6.66 -1.09 6.61
C PHE A 30 -6.33 -2.14 7.66
N GLY A 31 -7.36 -2.57 8.38
CA GLY A 31 -7.34 -3.74 9.25
C GLY A 31 -8.26 -4.83 8.70
N THR A 32 -7.85 -6.10 8.81
CA THR A 32 -8.67 -7.25 8.41
C THR A 32 -8.42 -8.44 9.33
N PHE A 33 -9.39 -9.35 9.41
CA PHE A 33 -9.25 -10.64 10.09
C PHE A 33 -8.71 -11.75 9.16
N ALA A 34 -8.49 -11.44 7.88
CA ALA A 34 -7.81 -12.33 6.96
C ALA A 34 -6.30 -12.39 7.23
N SER A 35 -5.66 -13.50 6.84
CA SER A 35 -4.21 -13.68 6.86
C SER A 35 -3.48 -12.82 5.83
N SER A 36 -2.18 -12.62 6.00
CA SER A 36 -1.34 -11.88 5.03
C SER A 36 -1.40 -12.52 3.62
N ASP A 37 -1.39 -13.84 3.55
CA ASP A 37 -1.49 -14.59 2.29
C ASP A 37 -2.81 -14.32 1.55
N GLU A 38 -3.93 -14.29 2.28
CA GLU A 38 -5.24 -13.95 1.70
C GLU A 38 -5.29 -12.50 1.20
N VAL A 39 -4.72 -11.56 1.97
CA VAL A 39 -4.62 -10.15 1.55
C VAL A 39 -3.86 -10.07 0.23
N TYR A 40 -2.69 -10.71 0.16
CA TYR A 40 -1.87 -10.68 -1.04
C TYR A 40 -2.53 -11.38 -2.23
N ALA A 41 -3.10 -12.57 -2.03
CA ALA A 41 -3.78 -13.30 -3.09
C ALA A 41 -4.92 -12.48 -3.70
N TRP A 42 -5.70 -11.81 -2.86
CA TRP A 42 -6.77 -10.93 -3.32
C TRP A 42 -6.24 -9.75 -4.15
N TYR A 43 -5.24 -9.03 -3.63
CA TYR A 43 -4.67 -7.88 -4.34
C TYR A 43 -3.96 -8.30 -5.63
N GLU A 44 -3.25 -9.42 -5.64
CA GLU A 44 -2.58 -9.93 -6.85
C GLU A 44 -3.58 -10.25 -7.96
N ALA A 45 -4.69 -10.93 -7.63
CA ALA A 45 -5.75 -11.21 -8.59
C ALA A 45 -6.37 -9.92 -9.14
N GLU A 46 -6.69 -8.96 -8.26
CA GLU A 46 -7.34 -7.72 -8.66
C GLU A 46 -6.42 -6.79 -9.46
N LEU A 47 -5.16 -6.67 -9.05
CA LEU A 47 -4.15 -5.88 -9.75
C LEU A 47 -3.82 -6.50 -11.11
N SER A 48 -3.67 -7.82 -11.19
CA SER A 48 -3.47 -8.52 -12.46
C SER A 48 -4.63 -8.29 -13.42
N ARG A 49 -5.88 -8.33 -12.94
CA ARG A 49 -7.07 -8.03 -13.73
C ARG A 49 -7.05 -6.59 -14.29
N LEU A 50 -6.42 -5.67 -13.57
CA LEU A 50 -6.26 -4.26 -13.95
C LEU A 50 -4.99 -3.97 -14.78
N GLY A 51 -4.27 -5.02 -15.20
CA GLY A 51 -3.06 -4.90 -16.02
C GLY A 51 -1.81 -4.47 -15.26
N TRP A 52 -1.81 -4.63 -13.94
CA TRP A 52 -0.61 -4.45 -13.12
C TRP A 52 0.14 -5.77 -13.01
N SER A 53 1.46 -5.69 -12.92
CA SER A 53 2.34 -6.85 -12.73
C SER A 53 3.21 -6.63 -11.50
N LYS A 54 3.56 -7.74 -10.83
CA LYS A 54 4.42 -7.70 -9.64
C LYS A 54 5.81 -7.18 -10.04
N ASP A 55 6.25 -6.13 -9.37
CA ASP A 55 7.57 -5.52 -9.52
C ASP A 55 8.57 -6.19 -8.55
N ARG A 56 9.87 -6.02 -8.79
CA ARG A 56 10.90 -6.45 -7.85
C ARG A 56 10.82 -5.56 -6.61
N ALA A 57 10.38 -6.12 -5.50
CA ALA A 57 10.27 -5.40 -4.24
C ALA A 57 11.61 -4.77 -3.83
N PHE A 58 11.58 -3.47 -3.51
CA PHE A 58 12.73 -2.76 -2.93
C PHE A 58 12.37 -2.26 -1.53
N GLY A 59 13.16 -2.65 -0.54
CA GLY A 59 13.19 -2.04 0.79
C GLY A 59 11.97 -2.31 1.68
N ARG A 60 12.17 -3.15 2.71
CA ARG A 60 11.25 -3.28 3.85
C ARG A 60 11.60 -2.24 4.91
N SER A 61 10.61 -1.44 5.35
CA SER A 61 10.83 -0.56 6.51
C SER A 61 10.89 -1.40 7.80
N THR A 62 11.43 -0.82 8.88
CA THR A 62 11.59 -1.55 10.16
C THR A 62 10.26 -1.95 10.82
N VAL A 63 9.15 -1.36 10.37
CA VAL A 63 7.78 -1.59 10.86
C VAL A 63 6.92 -2.37 9.86
N GLU A 64 7.54 -2.96 8.83
CA GLU A 64 6.89 -3.83 7.87
C GLU A 64 7.34 -5.27 8.10
N LEU A 65 6.38 -6.20 8.06
CA LEU A 65 6.66 -7.64 8.05
C LEU A 65 6.99 -8.08 6.63
N GLU A 66 6.22 -7.61 5.66
CA GLU A 66 6.31 -7.96 4.25
C GLU A 66 5.86 -6.79 3.37
N ASN A 67 6.34 -6.71 2.13
CA ASN A 67 5.75 -5.83 1.12
C ASN A 67 5.86 -6.41 -0.29
N ARG A 68 4.96 -5.95 -1.16
CA ARG A 68 4.97 -6.20 -2.61
C ARG A 68 4.75 -4.87 -3.31
N GLU A 69 5.49 -4.68 -4.40
CA GLU A 69 5.27 -3.57 -5.31
C GLU A 69 4.77 -4.11 -6.64
N TYR A 70 3.99 -3.28 -7.32
CA TYR A 70 3.35 -3.59 -8.58
C TYR A 70 3.50 -2.39 -9.50
N CYS A 71 3.72 -2.67 -10.76
CA CYS A 71 3.89 -1.66 -11.78
C CYS A 71 2.89 -1.91 -12.91
N ARG A 72 2.56 -0.84 -13.63
CA ARG A 72 1.79 -0.90 -14.87
C ARG A 72 2.43 0.05 -15.88
N PRO A 73 2.91 -0.43 -17.04
CA PRO A 73 3.56 0.42 -18.03
C PRO A 73 2.67 1.61 -18.44
N GLY A 74 3.28 2.80 -18.54
CA GLY A 74 2.57 4.02 -18.96
C GLY A 74 1.57 4.59 -17.95
N SER A 75 1.43 4.00 -16.76
CA SER A 75 0.49 4.49 -15.73
C SER A 75 0.98 5.73 -14.97
N GLY A 76 2.30 6.01 -15.00
CA GLY A 76 2.90 7.04 -14.13
C GLY A 76 2.78 6.73 -12.64
N ALA A 77 2.51 5.47 -12.27
CA ALA A 77 2.34 5.05 -10.89
C ALA A 77 2.92 3.66 -10.60
N ARG A 78 3.33 3.46 -9.35
CA ARG A 78 3.54 2.15 -8.73
C ARG A 78 2.50 1.93 -7.66
N PHE A 79 2.00 0.71 -7.53
CA PHE A 79 1.16 0.31 -6.41
C PHE A 79 2.00 -0.46 -5.40
N ARG A 80 1.95 -0.08 -4.14
CA ARG A 80 2.65 -0.75 -3.04
C ARG A 80 1.63 -1.28 -2.05
N LEU A 81 1.81 -2.53 -1.67
CA LEU A 81 1.08 -3.20 -0.61
C LEU A 81 2.07 -3.66 0.44
N ALA A 82 1.92 -3.21 1.68
CA ALA A 82 2.81 -3.58 2.77
C ALA A 82 2.02 -4.09 3.98
N ILE A 83 2.39 -5.25 4.49
CA ILE A 83 1.89 -5.77 5.77
C ILE A 83 2.70 -5.13 6.89
N LYS A 84 1.98 -4.50 7.83
CA LYS A 84 2.56 -3.74 8.93
C LYS A 84 2.66 -4.63 10.17
N ASP A 85 3.75 -4.46 10.90
CA ASP A 85 3.89 -5.03 12.23
C ASP A 85 2.96 -4.26 13.18
N LYS A 86 1.86 -4.87 13.63
CA LYS A 86 0.82 -4.18 14.41
C LYS A 86 1.34 -3.59 15.72
N ASP A 87 2.35 -4.21 16.32
CA ASP A 87 2.86 -3.80 17.64
C ASP A 87 3.89 -2.67 17.51
N ARG A 88 4.41 -2.44 16.29
CA ARG A 88 5.50 -1.48 16.03
C ARG A 88 5.10 -0.34 15.09
N ALA A 89 4.14 -0.58 14.20
CA ALA A 89 3.81 0.37 13.13
C ALA A 89 2.94 1.52 13.59
N PHE A 90 2.00 1.29 14.52
CA PHE A 90 1.00 2.27 14.91
C PHE A 90 0.63 2.18 16.39
N ARG A 91 -0.03 3.23 16.89
CA ARG A 91 -0.59 3.24 18.25
C ARG A 91 -1.91 2.48 18.30
N GLU A 92 -2.26 1.95 19.47
CA GLU A 92 -3.45 1.12 19.70
C GLU A 92 -4.76 1.80 19.26
N GLU A 93 -4.85 3.13 19.39
CA GLU A 93 -6.07 3.87 19.03
C GLU A 93 -6.41 3.77 17.55
N LEU A 94 -5.40 3.55 16.69
CA LEU A 94 -5.61 3.33 15.26
C LEU A 94 -6.51 2.12 15.00
N TYR A 95 -6.43 1.10 15.85
CA TYR A 95 -7.16 -0.16 15.70
C TYR A 95 -8.61 -0.09 16.19
N LYS A 96 -9.05 1.06 16.73
CA LYS A 96 -10.45 1.32 17.13
C LYS A 96 -11.01 0.21 18.04
N GLY A 97 -10.18 -0.33 18.93
CA GLY A 97 -10.55 -1.38 19.88
C GLY A 97 -10.68 -2.79 19.29
N ARG A 98 -10.21 -3.03 18.06
CA ARG A 98 -10.22 -4.35 17.40
C ARG A 98 -8.81 -4.93 17.32
N ASP A 99 -8.68 -6.24 17.53
CA ASP A 99 -7.43 -6.97 17.34
C ASP A 99 -7.42 -7.62 15.94
N TYR A 100 -6.99 -6.84 14.94
CA TYR A 100 -6.90 -7.32 13.56
C TYR A 100 -5.80 -8.37 13.40
N VAL A 101 -6.08 -9.41 12.60
CA VAL A 101 -5.07 -10.41 12.21
C VAL A 101 -4.00 -9.77 11.33
N THR A 102 -4.43 -8.95 10.37
CA THR A 102 -3.53 -8.28 9.43
C THR A 102 -3.86 -6.80 9.35
N VAL A 103 -2.83 -5.97 9.50
CA VAL A 103 -2.89 -4.53 9.21
C VAL A 103 -2.01 -4.28 8.00
N PHE A 104 -2.55 -3.60 6.99
CA PHE A 104 -1.84 -3.38 5.74
C PHE A 104 -2.02 -1.98 5.17
N ASP A 105 -1.05 -1.56 4.39
CA ASP A 105 -0.93 -0.25 3.78
C ASP A 105 -0.92 -0.42 2.26
N ALA A 106 -1.97 0.08 1.63
CA ALA A 106 -2.20 0.01 0.20
C ALA A 106 -2.13 1.41 -0.40
N ARG A 107 -1.12 1.67 -1.23
CA ARG A 107 -0.84 3.01 -1.75
C ARG A 107 -0.42 3.03 -3.22
N LEU A 108 -0.80 4.09 -3.91
CA LEU A 108 -0.24 4.49 -5.19
C LEU A 108 0.88 5.50 -4.95
N MET A 109 2.00 5.30 -5.63
CA MET A 109 3.18 6.16 -5.58
C MET A 109 3.41 6.71 -6.99
N ALA A 110 3.56 8.03 -7.10
CA ALA A 110 3.84 8.65 -8.39
C ALA A 110 5.25 8.25 -8.85
N VAL A 111 5.39 7.88 -10.12
CA VAL A 111 6.69 7.62 -10.77
C VAL A 111 6.72 8.29 -12.14
N PRO A 112 7.90 8.54 -12.73
CA PRO A 112 7.99 9.01 -14.11
C PRO A 112 7.17 8.11 -15.07
N MET A 113 6.50 8.69 -16.06
CA MET A 113 5.64 7.91 -16.99
C MET A 113 6.40 6.83 -17.77
N ASN A 114 7.71 7.01 -17.94
CA ASN A 114 8.63 6.10 -18.61
C ASN A 114 9.40 5.20 -17.62
N ALA A 115 9.01 5.15 -16.34
CA ALA A 115 9.63 4.27 -15.37
C ALA A 115 9.47 2.80 -15.84
N PRO A 116 10.58 2.05 -15.97
CA PRO A 116 10.50 0.66 -16.41
C PRO A 116 9.79 -0.19 -15.36
N CYS A 117 8.91 -1.06 -15.86
CA CYS A 117 8.55 -2.30 -15.18
C CYS A 117 9.68 -3.31 -15.41
N PRO A 118 10.09 -4.09 -14.40
CA PRO A 118 11.04 -5.19 -14.59
C PRO A 118 10.48 -6.33 -15.43
#